data_AF-A0A1M3QGU4-F1
#
_entry.id   AF-A0A1M3QGU4-F1
#
_cell.length_a   1.000
_cell.length_b   1.000
_cell.length_c   1.000
_cell.angle_alpha   90.00
_cell.angle_beta   90.00
_cell.angle_gamma   90.00
#
_symmetry.space_group_name_H-M   'P 1'
#
loop_
_entity.id
_entity.type
_entity.pdbx_description
1 polymer ?
#
loop_
_entity_poly.entity_id
_entity_poly.type
_entity_poly.pdbx_seq_one_letter_code
_entity_poly.pdbx_strand_id
1 'polypeptide(L)'
;MDEWAVWQRWGAWLLGCVFYVGAVWMLLATENVAMRIIALVGMCAGLWVLTYSSKAVLNERVRNIDRWQLKIILPAFLVYMLVVLYVMPLADHLTMPWLKAIVVLSPMLPVLFIAWAVARYVNRCDEMERRQHLEAAGIAVIVVSMVCMALGLLAAVKLIAVDGALVLLMVLPALCLVYGLACTWSKWRNRAR
;
A
#
# COMPACT_ATOMS: atom_id res chain seq x y z
N MET A 1 -3.76 25.15 -12.04
CA MET A 1 -2.91 24.66 -10.91
C MET A 1 -1.46 24.70 -11.42
N ASP A 2 -1.02 25.86 -11.90
CA ASP A 2 0.10 25.97 -12.85
C ASP A 2 1.34 26.68 -12.27
N GLU A 3 1.42 26.83 -10.95
CA GLU A 3 2.50 27.61 -10.32
C GLU A 3 3.66 26.77 -9.77
N TRP A 4 3.57 25.43 -9.79
CA TRP A 4 4.61 24.59 -9.17
C TRP A 4 5.68 24.18 -10.17
N ALA A 5 6.92 24.54 -9.85
CA ALA A 5 8.09 24.09 -10.60
C ALA A 5 8.16 22.55 -10.59
N VAL A 6 8.61 21.96 -11.70
CA VAL A 6 8.68 20.49 -11.88
C VAL A 6 9.44 19.83 -10.72
N TRP A 7 10.56 20.40 -10.30
CA TRP A 7 11.36 19.93 -9.16
C TRP A 7 10.58 19.89 -7.83
N GLN A 8 9.69 20.87 -7.58
CA GLN A 8 8.86 20.89 -6.37
C GLN A 8 7.81 19.77 -6.37
N ARG A 9 7.27 19.41 -7.54
CA ARG A 9 6.29 18.31 -7.67
C ARG A 9 6.95 16.96 -7.37
N TRP A 10 8.15 16.73 -7.91
CA TRP A 10 8.95 15.54 -7.60
C TRP A 10 9.40 15.50 -6.15
N GLY A 11 9.77 16.65 -5.58
CA GLY A 11 10.12 16.77 -4.16
C GLY A 11 8.96 16.38 -3.24
N ALA A 12 7.75 16.90 -3.49
CA ALA A 12 6.55 16.54 -2.73
C ALA A 12 6.22 15.04 -2.81
N TRP A 13 6.43 14.43 -3.99
CA TRP A 13 6.21 13.01 -4.21
C TRP A 13 7.23 12.13 -3.48
N LEU A 14 8.52 12.48 -3.52
CA LEU A 14 9.56 11.80 -2.75
C LEU A 14 9.33 11.93 -1.25
N LEU A 15 8.94 13.11 -0.77
CA LEU A 15 8.56 13.32 0.63
C LEU A 15 7.40 12.41 1.02
N GLY A 16 6.37 12.28 0.18
CA GLY A 16 5.26 11.34 0.40
C GLY A 16 5.73 9.88 0.54
N CYS A 17 6.71 9.45 -0.27
CA CYS A 17 7.29 8.12 -0.17
C CYS A 17 8.03 7.92 1.16
N VAL A 18 8.85 8.90 1.54
CA VAL A 18 9.60 8.87 2.81
C VAL A 18 8.65 8.85 4.00
N PHE A 19 7.58 9.66 3.98
CA PHE A 19 6.56 9.64 5.03
C PHE A 19 5.85 8.30 5.14
N TYR A 20 5.51 7.68 4.01
CA TYR A 20 4.85 6.37 4.02
C TYR A 20 5.77 5.28 4.56
N VAL A 21 7.02 5.22 4.10
CA VAL A 21 8.02 4.26 4.60
C VAL A 21 8.34 4.52 6.07
N GLY A 22 8.46 5.78 6.47
CA GLY A 22 8.68 6.18 7.87
C GLY A 22 7.52 5.80 8.77
N ALA A 23 6.28 5.98 8.31
CA ALA A 23 5.08 5.55 9.04
C ALA A 23 5.04 4.02 9.20
N VAL A 24 5.39 3.27 8.16
CA VAL A 24 5.53 1.80 8.23
C VAL A 24 6.59 1.38 9.24
N TRP A 25 7.78 2.01 9.19
CA TRP A 25 8.85 1.73 10.14
C TRP A 25 8.43 2.02 11.58
N MET A 26 7.78 3.17 11.80
CA MET A 26 7.31 3.60 13.11
C MET A 26 6.26 2.64 13.68
N LEU A 27 5.41 2.08 12.82
CA LEU A 27 4.41 1.07 13.20
C LEU A 27 5.06 -0.24 13.65
N LEU A 28 6.18 -0.62 13.02
CA LEU A 28 6.96 -1.81 13.39
C LEU A 28 7.83 -1.61 14.65
N ALA A 29 8.39 -0.41 14.84
CA ALA A 29 9.34 -0.13 15.92
C ALA A 29 8.66 0.24 17.26
N THR A 30 7.36 0.51 17.27
CA THR A 30 6.65 0.98 18.47
C THR A 30 5.69 -0.06 19.05
N GLU A 31 5.80 -0.29 20.36
CA GLU A 31 4.84 -1.10 21.14
C GLU A 31 3.69 -0.25 21.71
N ASN A 32 3.87 1.07 21.76
CA ASN A 32 2.87 2.01 22.26
C ASN A 32 1.66 2.12 21.31
N VAL A 33 0.47 1.80 21.81
CA VAL A 33 -0.79 1.84 21.06
C VAL A 33 -1.05 3.23 20.44
N ALA A 34 -0.78 4.31 21.19
CA ALA A 34 -0.94 5.67 20.68
C ALA A 34 -0.04 5.98 19.48
N MET A 35 1.21 5.53 19.51
CA MET A 35 2.15 5.72 18.39
C MET A 35 1.78 4.86 17.18
N ARG A 36 1.22 3.66 17.40
CA ARG A 36 0.67 2.83 16.33
C ARG A 36 -0.53 3.49 15.65
N ILE A 37 -1.44 4.12 16.40
CA ILE A 37 -2.56 4.88 15.83
C ILE A 37 -2.04 6.06 15.01
N ILE A 38 -1.05 6.81 15.52
CA ILE A 38 -0.45 7.93 14.79
C ILE A 38 0.24 7.44 13.50
N ALA A 39 0.98 6.33 13.57
CA ALA A 39 1.63 5.72 12.42
C ALA A 39 0.61 5.24 11.37
N LEU A 40 -0.52 4.67 11.81
CA LEU A 40 -1.62 4.28 10.91
C LEU A 40 -2.22 5.49 10.18
N VAL A 41 -2.53 6.55 10.93
CA VAL A 41 -3.05 7.79 10.36
C VAL A 41 -2.04 8.38 9.38
N GLY A 42 -0.75 8.38 9.75
CA GLY A 42 0.35 8.83 8.90
C GLY A 42 0.52 8.00 7.63
N MET A 43 0.30 6.68 7.71
CA MET A 43 0.41 5.78 6.56
C MET A 43 -0.78 5.93 5.60
N CYS A 44 -2.01 6.02 6.12
CA CYS A 44 -3.19 6.34 5.32
C CYS A 44 -3.07 7.73 4.67
N ALA A 45 -2.60 8.73 5.41
CA ALA A 45 -2.33 10.06 4.90
C ALA A 45 -1.22 10.04 3.84
N GLY A 46 -0.14 9.27 4.06
CA GLY A 46 0.95 9.08 3.10
C GLY A 46 0.47 8.47 1.79
N LEU A 47 -0.38 7.44 1.85
CA LEU A 47 -0.97 6.81 0.66
C LEU A 47 -1.89 7.80 -0.09
N TRP A 48 -2.65 8.62 0.65
CA TRP A 48 -3.47 9.70 0.08
C TRP A 48 -2.61 10.78 -0.59
N VAL A 49 -1.58 11.28 0.10
CA VAL A 49 -0.61 12.26 -0.41
C VAL A 49 0.13 11.71 -1.63
N LEU A 50 0.51 10.44 -1.64
CA LEU A 50 1.15 9.79 -2.79
C LEU A 50 0.22 9.78 -4.00
N THR A 51 -1.06 9.42 -3.83
CA THR A 51 -2.00 9.42 -4.96
C THR A 51 -2.28 10.82 -5.49
N TYR A 52 -2.35 11.83 -4.61
CA TYR A 52 -2.59 13.21 -4.98
C TYR A 52 -1.35 13.87 -5.62
N SER A 53 -0.17 13.68 -5.02
CA SER A 53 1.11 14.17 -5.54
C SER A 53 1.50 13.49 -6.84
N SER A 54 1.18 12.21 -7.03
CA SER A 54 1.38 11.51 -8.32
C SER A 54 0.61 12.20 -9.45
N LYS A 55 -0.64 12.59 -9.19
CA LYS A 55 -1.45 13.33 -10.17
C LYS A 55 -1.00 14.77 -10.33
N ALA A 56 -0.53 15.38 -9.24
CA ALA A 56 0.12 16.67 -9.31
C ALA A 56 1.35 16.58 -10.22
N VAL A 57 2.28 15.63 -10.06
CA VAL A 57 3.45 15.44 -10.94
C VAL A 57 3.03 15.27 -12.40
N LEU A 58 1.95 14.53 -12.65
CA LEU A 58 1.45 14.23 -13.99
C LEU A 58 0.55 15.32 -14.60
N ASN A 59 0.22 16.39 -13.87
CA ASN A 59 -0.72 17.43 -14.30
C ASN A 59 -2.06 16.88 -14.85
N GLU A 60 -2.54 15.76 -14.30
CA GLU A 60 -3.79 15.12 -14.73
C GLU A 60 -4.97 15.63 -13.92
N ARG A 61 -6.09 15.96 -14.59
CA ARG A 61 -7.32 16.31 -13.87
C ARG A 61 -7.82 15.10 -13.09
N VAL A 62 -8.12 15.30 -11.82
CA VAL A 62 -8.66 14.25 -10.95
C VAL A 62 -10.07 13.88 -11.40
N ARG A 63 -10.20 12.75 -12.10
CA ARG A 63 -11.48 12.23 -12.59
C ARG A 63 -12.32 11.73 -11.42
N ASN A 64 -13.66 11.77 -11.55
CA ASN A 64 -14.56 11.32 -10.49
C ASN A 64 -14.40 9.83 -10.17
N ILE A 65 -14.08 9.01 -11.17
CA ILE A 65 -13.84 7.57 -11.02
C ILE A 65 -12.66 7.32 -10.06
N ASP A 66 -11.62 8.15 -10.13
CA ASP A 66 -10.45 7.99 -9.28
C ASP A 66 -10.70 8.45 -7.84
N ARG A 67 -11.51 9.50 -7.64
CA ARG A 67 -11.92 9.92 -6.30
C ARG A 67 -12.77 8.86 -5.63
N TRP A 68 -13.65 8.22 -6.40
CA TRP A 68 -14.45 7.10 -5.93
C TRP A 68 -13.57 5.91 -5.52
N GLN A 69 -12.56 5.57 -6.32
CA GLN A 69 -11.60 4.52 -5.99
C GLN A 69 -10.86 4.82 -4.68
N LEU A 70 -10.35 6.04 -4.50
CA LEU A 70 -9.68 6.44 -3.26
C LEU A 70 -10.62 6.35 -2.05
N LYS A 71 -11.88 6.77 -2.20
CA LYS A 71 -12.89 6.68 -1.13
C LYS A 71 -13.23 5.25 -0.73
N ILE A 72 -12.94 4.25 -1.57
CA ILE A 72 -13.22 2.83 -1.29
C ILE A 72 -11.98 2.11 -0.80
N ILE A 73 -10.84 2.29 -1.47
CA ILE A 73 -9.60 1.61 -1.12
C ILE A 73 -9.08 2.11 0.23
N LEU A 74 -9.15 3.41 0.50
CA LEU A 74 -8.61 3.99 1.73
C LEU A 74 -9.28 3.44 3.01
N PRO A 75 -10.62 3.43 3.15
CA PRO A 75 -11.25 2.83 4.33
C PRO A 75 -11.04 1.32 4.40
N ALA A 76 -11.03 0.60 3.26
CA ALA A 76 -10.74 -0.84 3.27
C ALA A 76 -9.32 -1.15 3.75
N PHE A 77 -8.34 -0.33 3.34
CA PHE A 77 -6.96 -0.43 3.81
C PHE A 77 -6.84 -0.07 5.30
N LEU A 78 -7.58 0.94 5.75
CA LEU A 78 -7.65 1.32 7.17
C LEU A 78 -8.23 0.17 8.00
N VAL A 79 -9.33 -0.45 7.55
CA VAL A 79 -9.92 -1.64 8.18
C VAL A 79 -8.93 -2.80 8.20
N TYR A 80 -8.25 -3.09 7.08
CA TYR A 80 -7.20 -4.11 7.04
C TYR A 80 -6.16 -3.88 8.14
N MET A 81 -5.62 -2.67 8.24
CA MET A 81 -4.56 -2.36 9.20
C MET A 81 -5.06 -2.38 10.65
N LEU A 82 -6.28 -1.92 10.92
CA LEU A 82 -6.89 -2.03 12.26
C LEU A 82 -7.09 -3.49 12.65
N VAL A 83 -7.57 -4.32 11.73
CA VAL A 83 -7.75 -5.75 12.00
C VAL A 83 -6.39 -6.37 12.30
N VAL A 84 -5.37 -6.13 11.49
CA VAL A 84 -4.03 -6.68 11.73
C VAL A 84 -3.46 -6.25 13.09
N LEU A 85 -3.64 -5.00 13.50
CA LEU A 85 -3.04 -4.50 14.75
C LEU A 85 -3.81 -4.87 16.02
N TYR A 86 -5.13 -4.91 15.96
CA TYR A 86 -5.97 -5.07 17.15
C TYR A 86 -6.57 -6.47 17.27
N VAL A 87 -6.81 -7.16 16.15
CA VAL A 87 -7.47 -8.47 16.15
C VAL A 87 -6.46 -9.60 16.35
N MET A 88 -5.21 -9.44 15.89
CA MET A 88 -4.12 -10.40 16.13
C MET A 88 -3.81 -10.61 17.62
N PRO A 89 -3.55 -9.57 18.45
CA PRO A 89 -3.29 -9.79 19.88
C PRO A 89 -4.52 -10.32 20.63
N LEU A 90 -5.73 -10.01 20.14
CA LEU A 90 -6.97 -10.51 20.74
C LEU A 90 -7.17 -12.02 20.47
N ALA A 91 -6.60 -12.55 19.38
CA ALA A 91 -6.69 -13.96 19.02
C ALA A 91 -5.95 -14.89 20.00
N ASP A 92 -5.05 -14.35 20.83
CA ASP A 92 -4.33 -15.13 21.85
C ASP A 92 -5.20 -15.44 23.08
N HIS A 93 -6.27 -14.68 23.29
CA HIS A 93 -7.22 -14.91 24.39
C HIS A 93 -8.36 -15.87 24.02
N LEU A 94 -8.46 -16.27 22.75
CA LEU A 94 -9.52 -17.16 22.27
C LEU A 94 -9.14 -18.63 22.47
N THR A 95 -9.86 -19.32 23.36
CA THR A 95 -9.66 -20.75 23.64
C THR A 95 -10.30 -21.67 22.60
N MET A 96 -11.30 -21.20 21.85
CA MET A 96 -12.00 -21.99 20.83
C MET A 96 -11.26 -21.94 19.47
N PRO A 97 -10.81 -23.09 18.92
CA PRO A 97 -9.99 -23.12 17.70
C PRO A 97 -10.69 -22.56 16.46
N TRP A 98 -11.98 -22.85 16.28
CA TRP A 98 -12.76 -22.39 15.12
C TRP A 98 -12.96 -20.87 15.13
N LEU A 99 -13.22 -20.29 16.31
CA LEU A 99 -13.37 -18.85 16.47
C LEU A 99 -12.04 -18.14 16.24
N LYS A 100 -10.93 -18.70 16.74
CA LYS A 100 -9.58 -18.19 16.47
C LYS A 100 -9.28 -18.17 14.97
N ALA A 101 -9.63 -19.22 14.22
CA ALA A 101 -9.42 -19.27 12.77
C ALA A 101 -10.19 -18.16 12.03
N ILE A 102 -11.47 -17.95 12.36
CA ILE A 102 -12.30 -16.88 11.76
C ILE A 102 -11.69 -15.50 12.03
N VAL A 103 -11.25 -15.28 13.27
CA VAL A 103 -10.67 -14.01 13.74
C VAL A 103 -9.31 -13.73 13.08
N VAL A 104 -8.46 -14.73 12.92
CA VAL A 104 -7.16 -14.57 12.24
C VAL A 104 -7.32 -14.37 10.72
N LEU A 105 -8.37 -14.93 10.12
CA LEU A 105 -8.68 -14.79 8.68
C LEU A 105 -9.47 -13.52 8.35
N SER A 106 -10.01 -12.80 9.34
CA SER A 106 -10.77 -11.58 9.09
C SER A 106 -10.04 -10.49 8.27
N PRO A 107 -8.70 -10.32 8.34
CA PRO A 107 -8.02 -9.34 7.48
C PRO A 107 -8.07 -9.69 5.99
N MET A 108 -8.37 -10.94 5.62
CA MET A 108 -8.51 -11.33 4.21
C MET A 108 -9.76 -10.72 3.56
N LEU A 109 -10.82 -10.47 4.32
CA LEU A 109 -12.05 -9.85 3.79
C LEU A 109 -11.80 -8.45 3.22
N PRO A 110 -11.15 -7.51 3.94
CA PRO A 110 -10.73 -6.24 3.39
C PRO A 110 -9.83 -6.37 2.15
N VAL A 111 -8.90 -7.33 2.15
CA VAL A 111 -7.97 -7.53 1.03
C VAL A 111 -8.70 -7.98 -0.24
N LEU A 112 -9.61 -8.95 -0.11
CA LEU A 112 -10.46 -9.39 -1.22
C LEU A 112 -11.35 -8.26 -1.74
N PHE A 113 -11.87 -7.43 -0.85
CA PHE A 113 -12.65 -6.26 -1.23
C PHE A 113 -11.81 -5.22 -1.99
N ILE A 114 -10.58 -4.95 -1.55
CA ILE A 114 -9.64 -4.08 -2.28
C ILE A 114 -9.34 -4.65 -3.66
N ALA A 115 -9.04 -5.95 -3.76
CA ALA A 115 -8.77 -6.63 -5.03
C ALA A 115 -9.96 -6.52 -6.00
N TRP A 116 -11.18 -6.76 -5.50
CA TRP A 116 -12.41 -6.60 -6.28
C TRP A 116 -12.62 -5.14 -6.73
N ALA A 117 -12.42 -4.18 -5.83
CA ALA A 117 -12.57 -2.75 -6.15
C ALA A 117 -11.54 -2.29 -7.20
N VAL A 118 -10.30 -2.76 -7.11
CA VAL A 118 -9.25 -2.51 -8.11
C VAL A 118 -9.59 -3.15 -9.44
N ALA A 119 -10.01 -4.41 -9.48
CA ALA A 119 -10.43 -5.08 -10.71
C ALA A 119 -11.58 -4.34 -11.40
N ARG A 120 -12.59 -3.91 -10.62
CA ARG A 120 -13.71 -3.10 -11.11
C ARG A 120 -13.26 -1.73 -11.62
N TYR A 121 -12.28 -1.10 -10.98
CA TYR A 121 -11.70 0.16 -11.44
C TYR A 121 -10.96 -0.01 -12.77
N VAL A 122 -10.06 -0.99 -12.85
CA VAL A 122 -9.25 -1.28 -14.05
C VAL A 122 -10.14 -1.62 -15.25
N ASN A 123 -11.25 -2.34 -15.05
CA ASN A 123 -12.21 -2.64 -16.11
C ASN A 123 -13.02 -1.42 -16.59
N ARG A 124 -13.03 -0.31 -15.84
CA ARG A 124 -13.68 0.95 -16.23
C ARG A 124 -12.72 1.97 -16.85
N CYS A 125 -11.42 1.67 -16.81
CA CYS A 125 -10.40 2.47 -17.46
C CYS A 125 -10.41 2.25 -18.97
N ASP A 126 -9.93 3.26 -19.70
CA ASP A 126 -9.64 3.11 -21.13
C ASP A 126 -8.49 2.12 -21.34
N GLU A 127 -8.35 1.56 -22.54
CA GLU A 127 -7.39 0.50 -22.86
C GLU A 127 -5.95 0.91 -22.55
N MET A 128 -5.60 2.16 -22.85
CA MET A 128 -4.26 2.71 -22.57
C MET A 128 -3.99 2.84 -21.06
N GLU A 129 -4.98 3.27 -20.27
CA GLU A 129 -4.88 3.35 -18.82
C GLU A 129 -4.82 1.95 -18.19
N ARG A 130 -5.68 1.04 -18.67
CA ARG A 130 -5.73 -0.36 -18.23
C ARG A 130 -4.39 -1.05 -18.42
N ARG A 131 -3.77 -0.89 -19.59
CA ARG A 131 -2.43 -1.43 -19.87
C ARG A 131 -1.38 -0.87 -18.90
N GLN A 132 -1.39 0.43 -18.64
CA GLN A 132 -0.46 1.05 -17.68
C GLN A 132 -0.65 0.50 -16.25
N HIS A 133 -1.89 0.33 -15.81
CA HIS A 133 -2.19 -0.25 -14.50
C HIS A 133 -1.75 -1.71 -14.39
N LEU A 134 -1.93 -2.50 -15.44
CA LEU A 134 -1.48 -3.90 -15.49
C LEU A 134 0.05 -4.01 -15.52
N GLU A 135 0.73 -3.19 -16.31
CA GLU A 135 2.20 -3.12 -16.34
C GLU A 135 2.76 -2.71 -14.97
N ALA A 136 2.18 -1.69 -14.33
CA ALA A 136 2.57 -1.25 -13.00
C ALA A 136 2.31 -2.32 -11.92
N ALA A 137 1.19 -3.03 -12.00
CA ALA A 137 0.89 -4.15 -11.11
C ALA A 137 1.87 -5.31 -11.31
N GLY A 138 2.22 -5.63 -12.56
CA GLY A 138 3.22 -6.64 -12.87
C GLY A 138 4.60 -6.30 -12.28
N ILE A 139 5.05 -5.05 -12.46
CA ILE A 139 6.30 -4.56 -11.86
C ILE A 139 6.25 -4.67 -10.33
N ALA A 140 5.14 -4.25 -9.71
CA ALA A 140 4.98 -4.33 -8.26
C ALA A 140 5.06 -5.77 -7.74
N VAL A 141 4.39 -6.72 -8.41
CA VAL A 141 4.44 -8.14 -8.04
C VAL A 141 5.86 -8.70 -8.18
N ILE A 142 6.56 -8.39 -9.27
CA ILE A 142 7.94 -8.87 -9.49
C ILE A 142 8.88 -8.34 -8.40
N VAL A 143 8.85 -7.03 -8.15
CA VAL A 143 9.74 -6.40 -7.17
C VAL A 143 9.46 -6.91 -5.76
N VAL A 144 8.19 -6.93 -5.34
CA VAL A 144 7.83 -7.38 -3.99
C VAL A 144 8.10 -8.86 -3.81
N SER A 145 7.82 -9.71 -4.80
CA SER A 145 8.13 -11.14 -4.71
C SER A 145 9.64 -11.42 -4.63
N MET A 146 10.46 -10.70 -5.39
CA MET A 146 11.93 -10.78 -5.30
C MET A 146 12.44 -10.39 -3.91
N VAL A 147 11.94 -9.28 -3.34
CA VAL A 147 12.32 -8.83 -2.00
C VAL A 147 11.88 -9.86 -0.95
N CYS A 148 10.64 -10.34 -1.01
CA CYS A 148 10.14 -11.37 -0.10
C CYS A 148 10.95 -12.67 -0.21
N MET A 149 11.34 -13.09 -1.41
CA MET A 149 12.18 -14.26 -1.62
C MET A 149 13.57 -14.06 -1.01
N ALA A 150 14.21 -12.91 -1.26
CA ALA A 150 15.51 -12.59 -0.68
C ALA A 150 15.46 -12.59 0.86
N LEU A 151 14.43 -11.95 1.44
CA LEU A 151 14.19 -11.96 2.89
C LEU A 151 13.94 -13.37 3.43
N GLY A 152 13.17 -14.19 2.70
CA GLY A 152 12.92 -15.58 3.06
C GLY A 152 14.18 -16.44 3.08
N LEU A 153 15.07 -16.26 2.08
CA LEU A 153 16.37 -16.95 2.02
C LEU A 153 17.30 -16.51 3.15
N LEU A 154 17.35 -15.20 3.45
CA LEU A 154 18.13 -14.64 4.56
C LEU A 154 17.63 -15.16 5.92
N ALA A 155 16.31 -15.26 6.09
CA ALA A 155 15.68 -15.82 7.28
C ALA A 155 15.92 -17.34 7.40
N ALA A 156 15.95 -18.08 6.29
CA ALA A 156 16.19 -19.52 6.28
C ALA A 156 17.58 -19.90 6.82
N VAL A 157 18.60 -19.07 6.56
CA VAL A 157 19.96 -19.25 7.11
C VAL A 157 20.13 -18.60 8.50
N LYS A 158 19.05 -18.03 9.06
CA LYS A 158 19.05 -17.27 10.32
C LYS A 158 20.02 -16.09 10.34
N LEU A 159 20.38 -15.55 9.16
CA LEU A 159 21.26 -14.39 9.07
C LEU A 159 20.56 -13.13 9.59
N ILE A 160 19.24 -13.07 9.40
CA ILE A 160 18.39 -11.99 9.90
C ILE A 160 17.23 -12.62 10.68
N ALA A 161 17.04 -12.19 11.93
CA ALA A 161 15.87 -12.52 12.73
C ALA A 161 14.71 -11.64 12.26
N VAL A 162 13.95 -12.11 11.27
CA VAL A 162 12.73 -11.43 10.81
C VAL A 162 11.52 -12.24 11.26
N ASP A 163 10.57 -11.57 11.91
CA ASP A 163 9.26 -12.16 12.18
C ASP A 163 8.52 -12.40 10.85
N GLY A 164 8.37 -13.67 10.48
CA GLY A 164 7.73 -14.07 9.23
C GLY A 164 6.28 -13.59 9.13
N ALA A 165 5.58 -13.43 10.26
CA ALA A 165 4.22 -12.91 10.27
C ALA A 165 4.20 -11.43 9.88
N LEU A 166 5.11 -10.62 10.44
CA LEU A 166 5.25 -9.21 10.08
C LEU A 166 5.60 -9.02 8.60
N VAL A 167 6.48 -9.84 8.04
CA VAL A 167 6.83 -9.76 6.60
C VAL A 167 5.62 -10.00 5.72
N LEU A 168 4.83 -11.04 6.00
CA LEU A 168 3.64 -11.39 5.23
C LEU A 168 2.57 -10.30 5.30
N LEU A 169 2.40 -9.67 6.47
CA LEU A 169 1.49 -8.55 6.66
C LEU A 169 1.95 -7.29 5.90
N MET A 170 3.27 -7.11 5.72
CA MET A 170 3.83 -5.96 5.00
C MET A 170 3.80 -6.07 3.47
N VAL A 171 3.44 -7.24 2.93
CA VAL A 171 3.36 -7.46 1.47
C VAL A 171 2.38 -6.51 0.81
N LEU A 172 1.18 -6.35 1.37
CA LEU A 172 0.16 -5.47 0.79
C LEU A 172 0.59 -3.99 0.83
N PRO A 173 1.04 -3.43 1.97
CA PRO A 173 1.65 -2.10 2.01
C PRO A 173 2.76 -1.87 0.99
N ALA A 174 3.66 -2.85 0.84
CA ALA A 174 4.77 -2.79 -0.11
C ALA A 174 4.27 -2.80 -1.56
N LEU A 175 3.31 -3.67 -1.88
CA LEU A 175 2.66 -3.71 -3.20
C LEU A 175 2.03 -2.37 -3.55
N CYS A 176 1.28 -1.76 -2.62
CA CYS A 176 0.66 -0.45 -2.85
C CYS A 176 1.69 0.64 -3.15
N LEU A 177 2.81 0.67 -2.41
CA LEU A 177 3.89 1.63 -2.63
C LEU A 177 4.55 1.42 -3.99
N VAL A 178 5.03 0.20 -4.28
CA VAL A 178 5.73 -0.08 -5.54
C VAL A 178 4.81 0.11 -6.75
N TYR A 179 3.54 -0.26 -6.63
CA TYR A 179 2.54 -0.01 -7.67
C TYR A 179 2.38 1.48 -7.96
N GLY A 180 2.27 2.32 -6.92
CA GLY A 180 2.19 3.79 -7.08
C GLY A 180 3.45 4.37 -7.75
N LEU A 181 4.63 3.87 -7.37
CA LEU A 181 5.90 4.24 -8.01
C LEU A 181 5.95 3.84 -9.49
N ALA A 182 5.52 2.61 -9.81
CA ALA A 182 5.54 2.11 -11.18
C ALA A 182 4.54 2.86 -12.08
N CYS A 183 3.34 3.19 -11.57
CA CYS A 183 2.36 3.99 -12.29
C CYS A 183 2.89 5.39 -12.64
N THR A 184 3.51 6.08 -11.68
CA THR A 184 4.07 7.43 -11.92
C THR A 184 5.24 7.40 -12.88
N TRP A 185 6.15 6.44 -12.72
CA TRP A 185 7.31 6.28 -13.59
C TRP A 185 6.91 5.96 -15.04
N SER A 186 5.99 5.02 -15.26
CA SER A 186 5.52 4.64 -16.60
C SER A 186 4.88 5.84 -17.31
N LYS A 187 4.03 6.59 -16.62
CA LYS A 187 3.40 7.79 -17.17
C LYS A 187 4.38 8.92 -17.45
N TRP A 188 5.38 9.13 -16.58
CA TRP A 188 6.44 10.12 -16.82
C TRP A 188 7.26 9.77 -18.08
N ARG A 189 7.68 8.50 -18.19
CA ARG A 189 8.45 8.00 -19.33
C ARG A 189 7.71 8.20 -20.65
N ASN A 190 6.40 7.97 -20.67
CA ASN A 190 5.58 8.11 -21.88
C ASN A 190 5.35 9.57 -22.32
N ARG A 191 5.62 10.56 -21.46
CA ARG A 191 5.58 12.00 -21.83
C ARG A 191 6.91 12.54 -22.36
N ALA A 192 8.01 11.84 -22.08
CA ALA A 192 9.34 12.21 -22.54
C ALA A 192 9.65 11.72 -23.97
N ARG A 193 8.71 10.98 -24.58
CA ARG A 193 8.74 10.55 -25.98
C ARG A 193 7.63 11.23 -26.74
#